data_AF-A0A1B1UNB8-F1
#
_entry.id   AF-A0A1B1UNB8-F1
#
_cell.length_a   1.000
_cell.length_b   1.000
_cell.length_c   1.000
_cell.angle_alpha   90.00
_cell.angle_beta   90.00
_cell.angle_gamma   90.00
#
_symmetry.space_group_name_H-M   'P 1'
#
loop_
_entity.id
_entity.type
_entity.pdbx_description
1 polymer ?
#
loop_
_entity_poly.entity_id
_entity_poly.type
_entity_poly.pdbx_seq_one_letter_code
_entity_poly.pdbx_strand_id
1 'polypeptide(L)' 'MKKYSIVRIGDEYVVQAGKTSILKVSSRREAAKLVTDAAELLQQEPAPCADEDPSIEREAPEAS' A
#
# COMPACT_ATOMS: atom_id res chain seq x y z
N MET A 1 14.24 -3.32 1.75
CA MET A 1 13.28 -2.19 1.71
C MET A 1 13.20 -1.61 0.30
N LYS A 2 12.00 -1.39 -0.24
CA LYS A 2 11.83 -0.67 -1.51
C LYS A 2 12.05 0.82 -1.26
N LYS A 3 12.86 1.48 -2.10
CA LYS A 3 13.09 2.93 -2.01
C LYS A 3 11.95 3.65 -2.70
N TYR A 4 11.24 4.51 -1.97
CA TYR A 4 10.20 5.36 -2.55
C TYR A 4 10.80 6.65 -3.10
N SER A 5 10.24 7.15 -4.19
CA SER A 5 10.67 8.40 -4.82
C SER A 5 9.49 9.08 -5.48
N ILE A 6 9.51 10.42 -5.53
CA ILE A 6 8.47 11.22 -6.17
C ILE A 6 9.07 11.84 -7.41
N VAL A 7 8.44 11.64 -8.56
CA VAL A 7 8.87 12.21 -9.83
C VAL A 7 7.72 13.02 -10.41
N ARG A 8 8.01 14.23 -10.87
CA ARG A 8 7.03 15.08 -11.56
C ARG A 8 6.99 14.69 -13.04
N ILE A 9 5.80 14.38 -13.55
CA ILE A 9 5.57 14.07 -14.96
C ILE A 9 4.49 15.05 -15.46
N GLY A 10 4.90 16.05 -16.25
CA GLY A 10 4.03 17.15 -16.63
C GLY A 10 3.58 17.98 -15.41
N ASP A 11 2.28 18.08 -15.22
CA ASP A 11 1.66 18.75 -14.06
C ASP A 11 1.31 17.81 -12.90
N GLU A 12 1.59 16.52 -13.06
CA GLU A 12 1.28 15.50 -12.05
C GLU A 12 2.55 15.03 -11.33
N TYR A 13 2.35 14.46 -10.15
CA TYR A 13 3.39 13.86 -9.31
C TYR A 13 3.15 12.36 -9.21
N VAL A 14 4.18 11.57 -9.48
CA VAL A 14 4.12 10.11 -9.49
C VAL A 14 5.03 9.56 -8.40
N VAL A 15 4.46 8.75 -7.52
CA VAL A 15 5.21 7.98 -6.53
C VAL A 15 5.71 6.69 -7.19
N GLN A 16 7.00 6.44 -7.05
CA GLN A 16 7.68 5.26 -7.53
C GLN A 16 8.21 4.43 -6.36
N ALA A 17 8.11 3.11 -6.48
CA ALA A 17 8.82 2.16 -5.62
C ALA A 17 9.96 1.54 -6.44
N GLY A 18 11.18 2.04 -6.23
CA GLY A 18 12.33 1.69 -7.04
C GLY A 18 12.18 2.23 -8.47
N LYS A 19 11.87 1.35 -9.41
CA LYS A 19 11.73 1.68 -10.85
C LYS A 19 10.29 1.59 -11.35
N THR A 20 9.35 1.32 -10.44
CA THR A 20 7.95 1.08 -10.77
C THR A 20 7.09 2.21 -10.27
N SER A 21 6.33 2.83 -11.16
CA SER A 21 5.30 3.81 -10.83
C SER A 21 4.11 3.10 -10.19
N ILE A 22 3.73 3.52 -8.99
CA ILE A 22 2.68 2.85 -8.21
C ILE A 22 1.49 3.75 -7.92
N LEU A 23 1.65 5.07 -7.96
CA LEU A 23 0.56 6.00 -7.67
C LEU A 23 0.80 7.35 -8.33
N LYS A 24 -0.26 7.95 -8.87
CA LYS A 24 -0.25 9.28 -9.50
C LYS A 24 -1.15 10.23 -8.69
N VAL A 25 -0.65 11.42 -8.42
CA VAL A 25 -1.35 12.46 -7.65
C VAL A 25 -1.17 13.82 -8.31
N SER A 26 -2.16 14.70 -8.14
CA SER A 26 -2.16 16.05 -8.71
C SER A 26 -1.35 17.05 -7.87
N SER A 27 -0.99 16.71 -6.63
CA SER A 27 -0.28 17.60 -5.72
C SER A 27 1.03 17.02 -5.19
N ARG A 28 2.07 17.87 -5.15
CA ARG A 28 3.36 17.54 -4.55
C ARG A 28 3.23 17.21 -3.07
N ARG A 29 2.39 17.95 -2.35
CA ARG A 29 2.23 17.81 -0.90
C ARG A 29 1.59 16.47 -0.55
N GLU A 30 0.60 16.05 -1.34
CA GLU A 30 0.01 14.71 -1.20
C GLU A 30 1.04 13.62 -1.49
N ALA A 31 1.82 13.76 -2.56
CA ALA A 31 2.88 12.79 -2.87
C ALA A 31 3.87 12.64 -1.71
N ALA A 32 4.29 13.77 -1.10
CA ALA A 32 5.20 13.77 0.04
C ALA A 32 4.59 13.09 1.26
N LYS A 33 3.34 13.43 1.61
CA LYS A 33 2.63 12.82 2.73
C LYS A 33 2.53 11.31 2.56
N LEU A 34 2.17 10.83 1.38
CA LEU A 34 2.03 9.40 1.10
C LEU A 34 3.36 8.64 1.23
N VAL A 35 4.46 9.23 0.78
CA VAL A 35 5.79 8.61 0.94
C VAL A 35 6.20 8.56 2.41
N THR A 36 5.93 9.61 3.18
CA THR A 36 6.18 9.64 4.62
C THR A 36 5.32 8.61 5.35
N ASP A 37 4.00 8.62 5.13
CA ASP A 37 3.06 7.67 5.76
C ASP A 37 3.47 6.22 5.46
N ALA A 38 3.85 5.91 4.21
CA ALA A 38 4.32 4.58 3.83
C ALA A 38 5.66 4.21 4.48
N ALA A 39 6.59 5.17 4.61
CA ALA A 39 7.85 4.94 5.30
C ALA A 39 7.59 4.62 6.79
N GLU A 40 6.71 5.37 7.44
CA GLU A 40 6.32 5.14 8.83
C GLU A 40 5.65 3.77 9.02
N LEU A 41 4.67 3.42 8.17
CA LEU A 41 4.01 2.11 8.22
C LEU A 41 4.96 0.93 8.01
N LEU A 42 6.01 1.10 7.20
CA LEU A 42 7.02 0.05 6.97
C LEU A 42 8.10 0.02 8.06
N GLN A 43 8.28 1.13 8.79
CA GLN A 43 9.15 1.20 9.96
C GLN A 43 8.47 0.68 11.22
N GLN A 44 7.13 0.66 11.24
CA GLN A 44 6.39 -0.07 12.26
C GLN A 44 6.73 -1.55 12.13
N GLU A 45 7.30 -2.10 13.21
CA GLU A 45 7.48 -3.53 13.36
C GLU A 45 6.12 -4.20 13.11
N PRO A 46 6.03 -5.25 12.28
CA PRO A 46 4.76 -5.90 12.05
C PRO A 46 4.22 -6.30 13.42
N ALA A 47 3.10 -5.70 13.82
CA ALA A 47 2.36 -6.18 14.98
C ALA A 47 2.19 -7.69 14.76
N PRO A 48 2.49 -8.54 15.76
CA PRO A 48 2.31 -9.97 15.59
C PRO A 48 0.87 -10.16 15.10
N CYS A 49 0.74 -10.59 13.85
CA CYS A 49 -0.53 -11.03 13.31
C CYS A 49 -0.97 -12.12 14.28
N ALA A 50 -2.00 -11.85 15.07
CA ALA A 50 -2.76 -12.92 15.66
C ALA A 50 -3.29 -13.71 14.46
N ASP A 51 -2.67 -14.86 14.24
CA ASP A 51 -3.20 -15.97 13.47
C ASP A 51 -4.61 -16.27 14.00
N GLU A 52 -5.60 -15.57 13.47
CA GLU A 52 -6.98 -16.02 13.46
C GLU A 52 -7.41 -15.99 12.01
N ASP A 53 -7.05 -17.08 11.33
CA ASP A 53 -7.69 -17.58 10.14
C ASP A 53 -9.18 -17.86 10.50
N PRO A 54 -10.19 -17.10 10.02
CA PRO A 54 -11.50 -17.70 9.90
C PRO A 54 -11.46 -18.45 8.58
N SER A 55 -10.97 -19.69 8.63
CA SER A 55 -11.16 -20.68 7.59
C SER A 55 -12.63 -20.67 7.23
N ILE A 56 -12.97 -20.08 6.08
CA ILE A 56 -14.35 -20.00 5.63
C ILE A 56 -14.77 -21.40 5.21
N GLU A 57 -15.38 -22.14 6.13
CA GLU A 57 -16.09 -23.36 5.78
C GLU A 57 -17.20 -22.96 4.78
N ARG A 58 -17.02 -23.39 3.52
CA ARG A 58 -18.08 -23.39 2.52
C ARG A 58 -19.15 -24.37 2.99
N GLU A 59 -20.21 -23.88 3.61
CA GLU A 59 -21.42 -24.65 3.81
C GLU A 59 -22.02 -25.00 2.44
N ALA A 60 -22.08 -26.29 2.12
CA ALA A 60 -22.71 -26.79 0.90
C ALA A 60 -24.24 -26.66 1.04
N PRO A 61 -24.98 -26.32 -0.03
CA PRO A 61 -26.43 -26.20 0.07
C PRO A 61 -27.03 -27.62 0.15
N GLU A 62 -27.57 -27.99 1.31
CA GLU A 62 -28.45 -29.14 1.41
C GLU A 62 -29.75 -28.84 0.65
N ALA A 63 -30.02 -29.65 -0.37
CA ALA A 63 -31.31 -29.74 -1.02
C ALA A 63 -32.09 -30.91 -0.41
N SER A 64 -33.28 -30.66 0.10
CA SER A 64 -34.38 -31.63 0.22
C SER A 64 -35.72 -30.92 0.27
#